data_AF-A0A958B111-F1
#
_entry.id   AF-A0A958B111-F1
#
_cell.length_a   1.000
_cell.length_b   1.000
_cell.length_c   1.000
_cell.angle_alpha   90.00
_cell.angle_beta   90.00
_cell.angle_gamma   90.00
#
_symmetry.space_group_name_H-M   'P 1'
#
loop_
_entity.id
_entity.type
_entity.pdbx_description
1 polymer ?
#
loop_
_entity_poly.entity_id
_entity_poly.type
_entity_poly.pdbx_seq_one_letter_code
_entity_poly.pdbx_strand_id
1 'polypeptide(L)'
;TDGFAVDMARNMIVRGALKSGTDAVIWPDTDMIYPDDALVRLVSMANAGHMIAGGIYRKGAPPFHLLTEIEWEKPATLEELETAAQETGVAKVAMTAAGFTIVRKEVYHGIYRMYQQRFNLTPGKDKFPPWYCNYDFLNNWDECGEDRFFMRRAAEIGITPVVDPYLGAVHWNMYGPIPVRDNQPELRYC
;
A
#
# COMPACT_ATOMS: atom_id res chain seq x y z
N THR A 1 -20.08 10.13 -6.44
CA THR A 1 -19.12 9.65 -5.41
C THR A 1 -19.00 8.21 -5.76
N ASP A 2 -18.06 7.93 -6.67
CA ASP A 2 -18.15 6.76 -7.51
C ASP A 2 -16.85 5.99 -7.25
N GLY A 3 -17.00 4.80 -6.68
CA GLY A 3 -15.94 3.96 -6.13
C GLY A 3 -16.55 2.92 -5.20
N PHE A 4 -15.84 1.82 -4.96
CA PHE A 4 -16.30 0.81 -4.01
C PHE A 4 -16.17 1.30 -2.55
N ALA A 5 -16.79 0.57 -1.62
CA ALA A 5 -16.85 0.98 -0.21
C ALA A 5 -15.47 1.23 0.41
N VAL A 6 -14.48 0.40 0.05
CA VAL A 6 -13.08 0.54 0.50
C VAL A 6 -12.46 1.84 -0.03
N ASP A 7 -12.65 2.17 -1.31
CA ASP A 7 -12.16 3.41 -1.92
C ASP A 7 -12.68 4.62 -1.14
N MET A 8 -13.99 4.65 -0.89
CA MET A 8 -14.63 5.75 -0.19
C MET A 8 -14.07 5.90 1.23
N ALA A 9 -13.94 4.80 1.96
CA ALA A 9 -13.38 4.78 3.30
C ALA A 9 -11.93 5.26 3.33
N ARG A 10 -11.06 4.73 2.45
CA ARG A 10 -9.65 5.14 2.35
C ARG A 10 -9.54 6.63 2.01
N ASN A 11 -10.29 7.11 1.02
CA ASN A 11 -10.31 8.53 0.67
C ASN A 11 -10.82 9.42 1.82
N MET A 12 -11.81 8.98 2.60
CA MET A 12 -12.27 9.72 3.78
C MET A 12 -11.20 9.80 4.86
N ILE A 13 -10.52 8.70 5.14
CA ILE A 13 -9.40 8.65 6.10
C ILE A 13 -8.27 9.58 5.66
N VAL A 14 -7.87 9.56 4.39
CA VAL A 14 -6.83 10.47 3.87
C VAL A 14 -7.24 11.94 4.06
N ARG A 15 -8.48 12.32 3.73
CA ARG A 15 -8.96 13.69 3.95
C ARG A 15 -8.89 14.08 5.43
N GLY A 16 -9.29 13.17 6.31
CA GLY A 16 -9.21 13.36 7.76
C GLY A 16 -7.77 13.58 8.22
N ALA A 17 -6.85 12.71 7.81
CA ALA A 17 -5.43 12.77 8.16
C ALA A 17 -4.74 14.04 7.67
N LEU A 18 -5.02 14.46 6.43
CA LEU A 18 -4.49 15.71 5.88
C LEU A 18 -5.05 16.93 6.62
N LYS A 19 -6.32 16.91 7.02
CA LYS A 19 -6.94 17.98 7.80
C LYS A 19 -6.38 18.07 9.23
N SER A 20 -6.07 16.93 9.85
CA SER A 20 -5.48 16.90 11.20
C SER A 20 -3.99 17.23 11.22
N GLY A 21 -3.33 17.32 10.06
CA GLY A 21 -1.90 17.60 9.95
C GLY A 21 -1.00 16.40 10.28
N THR A 22 -1.54 15.18 10.26
CA THR A 22 -0.79 13.95 10.54
C THR A 22 0.31 13.72 9.50
N ASP A 23 1.48 13.24 9.92
CA ASP A 23 2.65 13.05 9.04
C ASP A 23 2.57 11.82 8.12
N ALA A 24 1.84 10.78 8.54
CA ALA A 24 1.66 9.57 7.78
C ALA A 24 0.34 8.87 8.13
N VAL A 25 -0.11 7.99 7.25
CA VAL A 25 -1.24 7.08 7.48
C VAL A 25 -0.72 5.65 7.44
N ILE A 26 -1.05 4.85 8.44
CA ILE A 26 -0.82 3.40 8.43
C ILE A 26 -2.13 2.71 8.04
N TRP A 27 -2.06 1.76 7.11
CA TRP A 27 -3.17 0.96 6.61
C TRP A 27 -3.04 -0.48 7.09
N PRO A 28 -3.72 -0.85 8.19
CA PRO A 28 -3.95 -2.23 8.55
C PRO A 28 -5.33 -2.71 8.04
N ASP A 29 -5.33 -3.76 7.22
CA ASP A 29 -6.54 -4.54 6.95
C ASP A 29 -6.97 -5.34 8.20
N THR A 30 -8.28 -5.59 8.32
CA THR A 30 -8.87 -6.18 9.53
C THR A 30 -8.81 -7.72 9.57
N ASP A 31 -8.50 -8.35 8.44
CA ASP A 31 -8.41 -9.80 8.23
C ASP A 31 -6.95 -10.29 8.26
N MET A 32 -6.13 -9.62 9.07
CA MET A 32 -4.69 -9.85 9.16
C MET A 32 -4.25 -10.05 10.61
N ILE A 33 -3.28 -10.94 10.81
CA ILE A 33 -2.52 -11.06 12.05
C ILE A 33 -1.12 -10.50 11.81
N TYR A 34 -0.82 -9.41 12.49
CA TYR A 34 0.43 -8.66 12.34
C TYR A 34 1.49 -9.11 13.35
N PRO A 35 2.78 -9.02 13.00
CA PRO A 35 3.87 -9.12 13.97
C PRO A 35 3.73 -8.09 15.10
N ASP A 36 4.14 -8.46 16.32
CA ASP A 36 4.00 -7.61 17.50
C ASP A 36 4.73 -6.25 17.34
N ASP A 37 5.79 -6.19 16.52
CA ASP A 37 6.59 -5.00 16.25
C ASP A 37 6.22 -4.26 14.94
N ALA A 38 5.13 -4.66 14.28
CA ALA A 38 4.78 -4.23 12.94
C ALA A 38 4.70 -2.71 12.77
N LEU A 39 3.95 -2.03 13.65
CA LEU A 39 3.79 -0.58 13.59
C LEU A 39 5.11 0.16 13.83
N VAL A 40 5.94 -0.35 14.73
CA VAL A 40 7.25 0.25 15.04
C VAL A 40 8.20 0.14 13.84
N ARG A 41 8.20 -1.01 13.15
CA ARG A 41 9.02 -1.21 11.94
C ARG A 41 8.56 -0.34 10.78
N LEU A 42 7.25 -0.23 10.54
CA LEU A 42 6.72 0.68 9.53
C LEU A 42 7.12 2.14 9.81
N VAL A 43 6.94 2.61 11.05
CA VAL A 43 7.36 3.97 11.44
C VAL A 43 8.86 4.18 11.27
N SER A 44 9.67 3.17 11.63
CA SER A 44 11.13 3.22 11.44
C SER A 44 11.52 3.36 9.96
N MET A 45 10.87 2.62 9.07
CA MET A 45 11.08 2.74 7.62
C MET A 45 10.67 4.14 7.10
N ALA A 46 9.54 4.67 7.55
CA ALA A 46 9.12 6.02 7.16
C ALA A 46 10.10 7.10 7.65
N ASN A 47 10.61 6.96 8.88
CA ASN A 47 11.63 7.84 9.47
C ASN A 47 12.98 7.72 8.76
N ALA A 48 13.30 6.56 8.17
CA ALA A 48 14.46 6.36 7.30
C ALA A 48 14.31 7.05 5.92
N GLY A 49 13.20 7.72 5.67
CA GLY A 49 12.97 8.53 4.46
C GLY A 49 12.13 7.84 3.38
N HIS A 50 11.63 6.63 3.64
CA HIS A 50 10.75 5.95 2.70
C HIS A 50 9.35 6.58 2.70
N MET A 51 8.92 7.08 1.54
CA MET A 51 7.63 7.76 1.40
C MET A 51 6.44 6.80 1.46
N ILE A 52 6.64 5.57 0.97
CA ILE A 52 5.72 4.45 1.08
C ILE A 52 6.56 3.25 1.52
N ALA A 53 6.20 2.66 2.64
CA ALA A 53 6.86 1.47 3.17
C ALA A 53 5.81 0.45 3.61
N GLY A 54 6.11 -0.84 3.48
CA GLY A 54 5.17 -1.90 3.85
C GLY A 54 5.83 -3.17 4.36
N GLY A 55 5.02 -3.98 5.04
CA GLY A 55 5.28 -5.39 5.15
C GLY A 55 4.72 -6.15 3.94
N ILE A 56 4.78 -7.47 4.00
CA ILE A 56 4.27 -8.36 2.96
C ILE A 56 3.22 -9.30 3.52
N TYR A 57 2.26 -9.68 2.69
CA TYR A 57 1.33 -10.77 2.95
C TYR A 57 0.88 -11.42 1.65
N ARG A 58 0.33 -12.64 1.78
CA ARG A 58 -0.22 -13.39 0.66
C ARG A 58 -1.66 -12.96 0.39
N LYS A 59 -2.07 -13.04 -0.88
CA LYS A 59 -3.48 -12.90 -1.26
C LYS A 59 -4.33 -13.86 -0.43
N GLY A 60 -5.48 -13.40 0.05
CA GLY A 60 -6.42 -14.22 0.82
C GLY A 60 -7.12 -15.34 0.03
N ALA A 61 -6.90 -15.47 -1.26
CA ALA A 61 -7.55 -16.48 -2.10
C ALA A 61 -6.52 -17.16 -3.00
N PRO A 62 -6.78 -18.42 -3.44
CA PRO A 62 -5.90 -19.10 -4.37
C PRO A 62 -5.55 -18.22 -5.59
N PRO A 63 -4.28 -18.23 -6.06
CA PRO A 63 -3.21 -19.17 -5.69
C PRO A 63 -2.32 -18.70 -4.51
N PHE A 64 -2.78 -17.82 -3.62
CA PHE A 64 -2.05 -17.41 -2.39
C PHE A 64 -0.61 -16.91 -2.61
N HIS A 65 -0.33 -16.27 -3.75
CA HIS A 65 0.94 -15.58 -3.99
C HIS A 65 1.05 -14.31 -3.13
N LEU A 66 2.25 -13.73 -3.02
CA LEU A 66 2.41 -12.42 -2.40
C LEU A 66 1.59 -11.37 -3.15
N LEU A 67 0.92 -10.50 -2.41
CA LEU A 67 0.18 -9.38 -3.00
C LEU A 67 1.12 -8.23 -3.44
N THR A 68 2.39 -8.30 -3.04
CA THR A 68 3.46 -7.40 -3.45
C THR A 68 3.95 -7.77 -4.85
N GLU A 69 4.16 -6.76 -5.70
CA GLU A 69 4.66 -6.94 -7.06
C GLU A 69 6.03 -6.28 -7.22
N ILE A 70 7.03 -7.08 -7.60
CA ILE A 70 8.39 -6.56 -7.83
C ILE A 70 8.43 -5.63 -9.05
N GLU A 71 7.66 -5.98 -10.07
CA GLU A 71 7.37 -5.22 -11.28
C GLU A 71 5.86 -5.24 -11.51
N TRP A 72 5.32 -4.28 -12.23
CA TRP A 72 3.88 -4.23 -12.49
C TRP A 72 3.35 -5.55 -13.06
N GLU A 73 2.29 -6.06 -12.44
CA GLU A 73 1.59 -7.30 -12.82
C GLU A 73 2.41 -8.58 -12.60
N LYS A 74 3.57 -8.48 -11.93
CA LYS A 74 4.42 -9.61 -11.57
C LYS A 74 4.49 -9.73 -10.04
N PRO A 75 3.66 -10.60 -9.43
CA PRO A 75 3.81 -10.96 -8.03
C PRO A 75 5.24 -11.36 -7.71
N ALA A 76 5.78 -10.79 -6.64
CA ALA A 76 7.11 -11.13 -6.17
C ALA A 76 7.11 -12.53 -5.53
N THR A 77 8.24 -13.21 -5.64
CA THR A 77 8.57 -14.32 -4.74
C THR A 77 9.28 -13.79 -3.49
N LEU A 78 9.31 -14.60 -2.42
CA LEU A 78 10.03 -14.21 -1.21
C LEU A 78 11.55 -14.08 -1.47
N GLU A 79 12.11 -15.01 -2.25
CA GLU A 79 13.52 -15.01 -2.64
C GLU A 79 13.92 -13.75 -3.42
N GLU A 80 13.09 -13.29 -4.36
CA GLU A 80 13.32 -12.04 -5.10
C GLU A 80 13.36 -10.83 -4.16
N LEU A 81 12.43 -10.74 -3.20
CA LEU A 81 12.41 -9.63 -2.24
C LEU A 81 13.59 -9.67 -1.27
N GLU A 82 13.96 -10.85 -0.77
CA GLU A 82 15.11 -11.01 0.12
C GLU A 82 16.42 -10.66 -0.60
N THR A 83 16.56 -11.09 -1.87
CA THR A 83 17.70 -10.72 -2.72
C THR A 83 17.76 -9.20 -2.93
N ALA A 84 16.63 -8.56 -3.27
CA ALA A 84 16.56 -7.13 -3.49
C ALA A 84 16.80 -6.30 -2.21
N ALA A 85 16.57 -6.88 -1.02
CA ALA A 85 16.77 -6.23 0.27
C ALA A 85 18.16 -6.47 0.87
N GLN A 86 19.01 -7.30 0.27
CA GLN A 86 20.24 -7.79 0.87
C GLN A 86 21.20 -6.68 1.35
N GLU A 87 21.27 -5.56 0.62
CA GLU A 87 22.18 -4.45 0.92
C GLU A 87 21.53 -3.34 1.76
N THR A 88 20.22 -3.14 1.61
CA THR A 88 19.50 -1.97 2.13
C THR A 88 18.56 -2.30 3.29
N GLY A 89 18.29 -3.58 3.53
CA GLY A 89 17.27 -4.07 4.45
C GLY A 89 15.83 -3.96 3.91
N VAL A 90 15.63 -3.38 2.72
CA VAL A 90 14.30 -3.19 2.11
C VAL A 90 14.35 -3.40 0.59
N ALA A 91 13.33 -4.04 0.03
CA ALA A 91 13.19 -4.24 -1.41
C ALA A 91 12.37 -3.11 -2.03
N LYS A 92 12.87 -2.51 -3.12
CA LYS A 92 12.06 -1.62 -3.98
C LYS A 92 11.09 -2.46 -4.80
N VAL A 93 9.83 -2.02 -4.87
CA VAL A 93 8.76 -2.77 -5.55
C VAL A 93 7.91 -1.82 -6.39
N ALA A 94 7.17 -2.35 -7.36
CA ALA A 94 6.19 -1.57 -8.12
C ALA A 94 4.91 -1.36 -7.28
N MET A 95 4.51 -2.37 -6.51
CA MET A 95 3.32 -2.34 -5.67
C MET A 95 3.57 -3.09 -4.36
N THR A 96 3.24 -2.46 -3.23
CA THR A 96 3.19 -3.12 -1.93
C THR A 96 1.80 -3.71 -1.68
N ALA A 97 1.70 -4.64 -0.74
CA ALA A 97 0.41 -5.09 -0.23
C ALA A 97 -0.22 -4.00 0.68
N ALA A 98 -1.17 -3.21 0.16
CA ALA A 98 -1.52 -1.92 0.77
C ALA A 98 -2.16 -2.02 2.17
N GLY A 99 -2.80 -3.14 2.49
CA GLY A 99 -3.33 -3.45 3.82
C GLY A 99 -2.29 -3.70 4.91
N PHE A 100 -1.01 -3.53 4.59
CA PHE A 100 0.08 -3.56 5.55
C PHE A 100 1.15 -2.51 5.20
N THR A 101 0.75 -1.24 5.11
CA THR A 101 1.64 -0.14 4.68
C THR A 101 1.56 1.09 5.55
N ILE A 102 2.61 1.91 5.48
CA ILE A 102 2.63 3.30 5.91
C ILE A 102 2.88 4.20 4.70
N VAL A 103 2.13 5.29 4.62
CA VAL A 103 2.20 6.27 3.55
C VAL A 103 2.37 7.66 4.14
N ARG A 104 3.45 8.34 3.78
CA ARG A 104 3.73 9.71 4.19
C ARG A 104 2.78 10.71 3.54
N LYS A 105 2.42 11.78 4.28
CA LYS A 105 1.49 12.82 3.80
C LYS A 105 1.96 13.48 2.50
N GLU A 106 3.26 13.55 2.28
CA GLU A 106 3.87 14.11 1.08
C GLU A 106 3.45 13.37 -0.19
N VAL A 107 3.19 12.06 -0.11
CA VAL A 107 2.66 11.27 -1.23
C VAL A 107 1.29 11.79 -1.62
N TYR A 108 0.38 11.93 -0.65
CA TYR A 108 -0.98 12.42 -0.89
C TYR A 108 -0.99 13.85 -1.43
N HIS A 109 -0.14 14.73 -0.90
CA HIS A 109 0.04 16.09 -1.41
C HIS A 109 0.66 16.11 -2.81
N GLY A 110 1.61 15.22 -3.09
CA GLY A 110 2.22 15.08 -4.41
C GLY A 110 1.18 14.69 -5.47
N ILE A 111 0.37 13.67 -5.18
CA ILE A 111 -0.72 13.22 -6.06
C ILE A 111 -1.75 14.34 -6.25
N TYR A 112 -2.09 15.05 -5.17
CA TYR A 112 -2.99 16.20 -5.25
C TYR A 112 -2.45 17.28 -6.20
N ARG A 113 -1.17 17.67 -6.06
CA ARG A 113 -0.51 18.67 -6.93
C ARG A 113 -0.43 18.19 -8.39
N MET A 114 -0.14 16.91 -8.60
CA MET A 114 -0.17 16.31 -9.93
C MET A 114 -1.55 16.49 -10.59
N TYR A 115 -2.64 16.23 -9.87
CA TYR A 115 -3.99 16.48 -10.38
C TYR A 115 -4.30 17.96 -10.62
N GLN A 116 -3.84 18.86 -9.74
CA GLN A 116 -3.97 20.30 -9.96
C GLN A 116 -3.37 20.71 -11.31
N GLN A 117 -2.16 20.24 -11.59
CA GLN A 117 -1.43 20.58 -12.81
C GLN A 117 -2.05 19.90 -14.04
N ARG A 118 -2.31 18.60 -13.96
CA ARG A 118 -2.78 17.79 -15.10
C ARG A 118 -4.18 18.21 -15.58
N PHE A 119 -5.07 18.60 -14.66
CA PHE A 119 -6.46 18.95 -14.97
C PHE A 119 -6.78 20.43 -14.76
N ASN A 120 -5.78 21.27 -14.49
CA ASN A 120 -5.94 22.69 -14.22
C ASN A 120 -6.99 22.98 -13.11
N LEU A 121 -6.93 22.24 -12.00
CA LEU A 121 -7.90 22.29 -10.91
C LEU A 121 -7.53 23.31 -9.84
N THR A 122 -8.54 24.02 -9.35
CA THR A 122 -8.42 25.04 -8.31
C THR A 122 -8.95 24.52 -6.96
N PRO A 123 -8.12 24.49 -5.90
CA PRO A 123 -8.56 24.13 -4.56
C PRO A 123 -9.76 24.95 -4.08
N GLY A 124 -10.75 24.28 -3.48
CA GLY A 124 -11.96 24.93 -2.96
C GLY A 124 -13.01 25.31 -4.01
N LYS A 125 -12.68 25.23 -5.30
CA LYS A 125 -13.62 25.43 -6.41
C LYS A 125 -13.95 24.13 -7.11
N ASP A 126 -12.92 23.35 -7.45
CA ASP A 126 -13.07 22.14 -8.25
C ASP A 126 -13.06 20.89 -7.38
N LYS A 127 -13.76 19.86 -7.87
CA LYS A 127 -13.71 18.53 -7.26
C LYS A 127 -12.45 17.82 -7.71
N PHE A 128 -11.62 17.45 -6.74
CA PHE A 128 -10.39 16.72 -7.00
C PHE A 128 -10.66 15.23 -7.24
N PRO A 129 -9.89 14.58 -8.15
CA PRO A 129 -9.92 13.14 -8.27
C PRO A 129 -9.49 12.46 -6.96
N PRO A 130 -9.93 11.20 -6.73
CA PRO A 130 -9.61 10.46 -5.52
C PRO A 130 -8.14 9.99 -5.49
N TRP A 131 -7.64 9.64 -4.31
CA TRP A 131 -6.36 8.94 -4.16
C TRP A 131 -6.50 7.43 -4.40
N TYR A 132 -7.66 6.86 -4.05
CA TYR A 132 -7.99 5.44 -4.20
C TYR A 132 -9.22 5.30 -5.08
N CYS A 133 -9.19 4.42 -6.07
CA CYS A 133 -10.29 4.16 -6.99
C CYS A 133 -10.11 2.81 -7.66
N ASN A 134 -11.13 1.96 -7.67
CA ASN A 134 -11.07 0.68 -8.35
C ASN A 134 -10.91 0.80 -9.88
N TYR A 135 -11.43 1.89 -10.47
CA TYR A 135 -11.35 2.16 -11.91
C TYR A 135 -10.36 3.28 -12.23
N ASP A 136 -9.34 2.95 -13.01
CA ASP A 136 -8.30 3.87 -13.44
C ASP A 136 -8.77 4.69 -14.65
N PHE A 137 -9.51 5.76 -14.38
CA PHE A 137 -9.97 6.72 -15.40
C PHE A 137 -8.84 7.45 -16.14
N LEU A 138 -7.58 7.28 -15.73
CA LEU A 138 -6.40 7.80 -16.42
C LEU A 138 -5.72 6.79 -17.33
N ASN A 139 -6.13 5.53 -17.24
CA ASN A 139 -5.60 4.42 -18.02
C ASN A 139 -6.76 3.61 -18.63
N ASN A 140 -7.53 4.25 -19.51
CA ASN A 140 -8.65 3.63 -20.23
C ASN A 140 -9.69 2.92 -19.34
N TRP A 141 -9.94 3.44 -18.13
CA TRP A 141 -10.89 2.87 -17.18
C TRP A 141 -10.57 1.43 -16.74
N ASP A 142 -9.28 1.09 -16.71
CA ASP A 142 -8.78 -0.19 -16.22
C ASP A 142 -9.27 -0.49 -14.79
N GLU A 143 -9.95 -1.63 -14.60
CA GLU A 143 -10.47 -2.10 -13.31
C GLU A 143 -9.35 -2.74 -12.48
N CYS A 144 -8.41 -1.89 -12.10
CA CYS A 144 -7.09 -2.28 -11.67
C CYS A 144 -7.00 -2.54 -10.14
N GLY A 145 -8.06 -2.19 -9.42
CA GLY A 145 -8.10 -2.16 -7.96
C GLY A 145 -7.57 -0.84 -7.39
N GLU A 146 -8.01 -0.49 -6.19
CA GLU A 146 -7.71 0.80 -5.58
C GLU A 146 -6.26 0.97 -5.17
N ASP A 147 -5.62 -0.13 -4.77
CA ASP A 147 -4.22 -0.15 -4.38
C ASP A 147 -3.31 0.12 -5.58
N ARG A 148 -3.56 -0.58 -6.69
CA ARG A 148 -2.81 -0.36 -7.93
C ARG A 148 -3.05 1.04 -8.48
N PHE A 149 -4.29 1.54 -8.41
CA PHE A 149 -4.60 2.91 -8.82
C PHE A 149 -3.76 3.93 -8.05
N PHE A 150 -3.67 3.77 -6.73
CA PHE A 150 -2.87 4.64 -5.86
C PHE A 150 -1.37 4.52 -6.17
N MET A 151 -0.84 3.30 -6.30
CA MET A 151 0.59 3.08 -6.56
C MET A 151 1.02 3.61 -7.93
N ARG A 152 0.17 3.50 -8.96
CA ARG A 152 0.43 4.13 -10.27
C ARG A 152 0.54 5.65 -10.16
N ARG A 153 -0.27 6.30 -9.32
CA ARG A 153 -0.19 7.76 -9.09
C ARG A 153 1.05 8.14 -8.28
N ALA A 154 1.43 7.32 -7.30
CA ALA A 154 2.70 7.49 -6.61
C ALA A 154 3.89 7.39 -7.57
N ALA A 155 3.86 6.45 -8.52
CA ALA A 155 4.89 6.30 -9.54
C ALA A 155 4.94 7.51 -10.51
N GLU A 156 3.79 8.08 -10.91
CA GLU A 156 3.73 9.29 -11.75
C GLU A 156 4.42 10.50 -11.11
N ILE A 157 4.47 10.58 -9.78
CA ILE A 157 5.18 11.62 -9.04
C ILE A 157 6.60 11.21 -8.60
N GLY A 158 7.12 10.12 -9.15
CA GLY A 158 8.49 9.65 -8.92
C GLY A 158 8.71 8.95 -7.58
N ILE A 159 7.65 8.47 -6.92
CA ILE A 159 7.75 7.76 -5.64
C ILE A 159 7.77 6.25 -5.90
N THR A 160 8.84 5.60 -5.44
CA THR A 160 8.98 4.14 -5.45
C THR A 160 8.73 3.60 -4.05
N PRO A 161 7.76 2.70 -3.86
CA PRO A 161 7.55 2.06 -2.57
C PRO A 161 8.64 1.05 -2.24
N VAL A 162 8.80 0.77 -0.95
CA VAL A 162 9.68 -0.30 -0.45
C VAL A 162 8.92 -1.25 0.46
N VAL A 163 9.37 -2.50 0.53
CA VAL A 163 8.88 -3.47 1.51
C VAL A 163 10.02 -4.07 2.31
N ASP A 164 9.72 -4.45 3.54
CA ASP A 164 10.60 -5.29 4.35
C ASP A 164 10.18 -6.76 4.18
N PRO A 165 11.01 -7.62 3.54
CA PRO A 165 10.64 -9.02 3.30
C PRO A 165 10.56 -9.86 4.58
N TYR A 166 11.10 -9.37 5.69
CA TYR A 166 11.06 -10.00 7.01
C TYR A 166 9.93 -9.46 7.89
N LEU A 167 9.08 -8.58 7.35
CA LEU A 167 7.89 -8.05 8.00
C LEU A 167 6.64 -8.67 7.35
N GLY A 168 6.35 -9.93 7.69
CA GLY A 168 5.24 -10.69 7.13
C GLY A 168 4.00 -10.64 8.02
N ALA A 169 2.81 -10.40 7.47
CA ALA A 169 1.54 -10.61 8.16
C ALA A 169 0.85 -11.89 7.66
N VAL A 170 0.12 -12.57 8.55
CA VAL A 170 -0.71 -13.72 8.20
C VAL A 170 -2.07 -13.20 7.77
N HIS A 171 -2.49 -13.52 6.55
CA HIS A 171 -3.86 -13.22 6.12
C HIS A 171 -4.79 -14.29 6.71
N TRP A 172 -5.83 -13.90 7.42
CA TRP A 172 -6.74 -14.81 8.10
C TRP A 172 -8.18 -14.62 7.64
N ASN A 173 -8.66 -15.57 6.83
CA ASN A 173 -10.01 -15.50 6.26
C ASN A 173 -10.69 -16.87 6.19
N MET A 174 -11.70 -17.02 5.33
CA MET A 174 -12.47 -18.25 5.15
C MET A 174 -11.65 -19.49 4.77
N TYR A 175 -10.45 -19.34 4.23
CA TYR A 175 -9.53 -20.43 3.90
C TYR A 175 -8.58 -20.80 5.06
N GLY A 176 -8.70 -20.12 6.21
CA GLY A 176 -7.80 -20.28 7.36
C GLY A 176 -6.65 -19.27 7.34
N PRO A 177 -5.64 -19.46 8.20
CA PRO A 177 -4.45 -18.63 8.22
C PRO A 177 -3.55 -18.92 7.02
N ILE A 178 -3.18 -17.88 6.28
CA ILE A 178 -2.34 -17.92 5.10
C ILE A 178 -1.07 -17.13 5.43
N PRO A 179 -0.04 -17.79 5.99
CA PRO A 179 1.18 -17.11 6.38
C PRO A 179 2.10 -16.86 5.18
N VAL A 180 2.96 -15.85 5.28
CA VAL A 180 4.05 -15.64 4.31
C VAL A 180 5.04 -16.80 4.35
N ARG A 181 5.35 -17.27 5.57
CA ARG A 181 6.27 -18.38 5.88
C ARG A 181 5.58 -19.42 6.74
N ASP A 182 5.81 -20.70 6.48
CA ASP A 182 5.14 -21.81 7.18
C ASP A 182 5.31 -21.80 8.71
N ASN A 183 6.40 -21.21 9.21
CA ASN A 183 6.74 -21.13 10.63
C ASN A 183 6.59 -19.72 11.21
N GLN A 184 5.70 -18.89 10.66
CA GLN A 184 5.48 -17.52 11.16
C GLN A 184 5.06 -17.53 12.64
N PRO A 185 5.69 -16.72 13.52
CA PRO A 185 5.34 -16.66 14.94
C PRO A 185 3.87 -16.33 15.20
N GLU A 186 3.25 -15.55 14.32
CA GLU A 186 1.85 -15.09 14.41
C GLU A 186 0.85 -16.26 14.32
N LEU A 187 1.26 -17.42 13.79
CA LEU A 187 0.42 -18.62 13.77
C LEU A 187 0.04 -19.12 15.17
N ARG A 188 0.73 -18.67 16.24
CA ARG A 188 0.35 -18.96 17.63
C ARG A 188 -1.02 -18.40 18.04
N TYR A 189 -1.56 -17.47 17.25
CA TYR A 189 -2.85 -16.83 17.49
C TYR A 189 -4.00 -17.45 16.68
N CYS A 190 -3.71 -18.46 15.85
CA CYS A 190 -4.66 -19.13 14.95
C CYS A 190 -5.25 -20.40 15.56
#